data_AF-A0A355V1U4-F1
#
_entry.id   AF-A0A355V1U4-F1
#
_cell.length_a   1.000
_cell.length_b   1.000
_cell.length_c   1.000
_cell.angle_alpha   90.00
_cell.angle_beta   90.00
_cell.angle_gamma   90.00
#
_symmetry.space_group_name_H-M   'P 1'
#
loop_
_entity.id
_entity.type
_entity.pdbx_description
1 polymer ?
#
loop_
_entity_poly.entity_id
_entity_poly.type
_entity_poly.pdbx_seq_one_letter_code
_entity_poly.pdbx_strand_id
1 'polypeptide(L)' 'SKLVTSKDNRQITLSAVLFFDLRNSRPAGISFKHGQKILFNGNTYTIETIEELFDNRKLHHYELGLIL' A
#
# COMPACT_ATOMS: atom_id res chain seq x y z
N SER A 1 -1.89 -14.83 4.04
CA SER A 1 -2.97 -13.82 4.14
C SER A 1 -2.76 -13.03 5.42
N LYS A 2 -2.67 -11.69 5.34
CA LYS A 2 -2.56 -10.80 6.52
C LYS A 2 -3.95 -10.24 6.82
N LEU A 3 -4.44 -10.40 8.04
CA LEU A 3 -5.68 -9.78 8.50
C LEU A 3 -5.34 -8.38 9.00
N VAL A 4 -6.02 -7.37 8.45
CA VAL A 4 -5.87 -5.98 8.87
C VAL A 4 -7.24 -5.42 9.23
N THR A 5 -7.30 -4.68 10.34
CA THR A 5 -8.50 -3.96 10.75
C THR A 5 -8.49 -2.60 10.05
N SER A 6 -9.41 -2.40 9.10
CA SER A 6 -9.58 -1.12 8.43
C SER A 6 -10.12 -0.06 9.40
N LYS A 7 -10.01 1.23 9.03
CA LYS A 7 -10.47 2.35 9.88
C LYS A 7 -11.96 2.28 10.23
N ASP A 8 -12.76 1.62 9.38
CA ASP A 8 -14.17 1.32 9.61
C ASP A 8 -14.43 0.07 10.49
N ASN A 9 -13.42 -0.39 11.24
CA ASN A 9 -13.49 -1.57 12.10
C ASN A 9 -13.85 -2.87 11.37
N ARG A 10 -13.62 -2.92 10.05
CA ARG A 10 -13.80 -4.11 9.21
C ARG A 10 -12.52 -4.93 9.21
N GLN A 11 -12.61 -6.22 9.49
CA GLN A 11 -11.52 -7.16 9.23
C GLN A 11 -11.44 -7.42 7.73
N ILE A 12 -10.31 -7.04 7.14
CA ILE A 12 -10.05 -7.24 5.72
C ILE A 12 -8.88 -8.20 5.61
N THR A 13 -9.08 -9.23 4.79
CA THR A 13 -7.99 -10.13 4.41
C THR A 13 -7.25 -9.52 3.24
N LEU A 14 -6.01 -9.07 3.46
CA LEU A 14 -5.19 -8.54 2.38
C LEU A 14 -4.77 -9.68 1.44
N SER A 15 -4.95 -9.44 0.15
CA SER A 15 -4.51 -10.34 -0.92
C SER A 15 -3.00 -10.23 -1.15
N ALA A 16 -2.45 -9.01 -1.07
CA ALA A 16 -1.02 -8.75 -1.21
C ALA A 16 -0.60 -7.50 -0.42
N VAL A 17 0.71 -7.34 -0.22
CA VAL A 17 1.31 -6.11 0.32
C VAL A 17 2.32 -5.61 -0.69
N LEU A 18 2.19 -4.35 -1.10
CA LEU A 18 3.14 -3.69 -2.00
C LEU A 18 4.06 -2.78 -1.19
N PHE A 19 5.36 -3.03 -1.31
CA PHE A 19 6.41 -2.19 -0.73
C PHE A 19 6.89 -1.21 -1.81
N PHE A 20 6.76 0.09 -1.55
CA PHE A 20 7.22 1.14 -2.46
C PHE A 20 8.26 2.01 -1.77
N ASP A 21 9.53 1.77 -2.09
CA ASP A 21 10.66 2.58 -1.62
C ASP A 21 10.75 3.88 -2.42
N LEU A 22 10.70 5.02 -1.73
CA LEU A 22 10.70 6.35 -2.36
C LEU A 22 12.01 6.73 -3.04
N ARG A 23 13.11 6.09 -2.67
CA ARG A 23 14.45 6.33 -3.22
C ARG A 23 14.73 5.43 -4.42
N ASN A 24 14.32 4.16 -4.34
CA ASN A 24 14.65 3.13 -5.32
C ASN A 24 13.54 2.90 -6.35
N SER A 25 12.28 3.17 -5.99
CA SER A 25 11.13 2.95 -6.86
C SER A 25 10.81 4.21 -7.68
N ARG A 26 10.21 4.01 -8.85
CA ARG A 26 9.77 5.09 -9.73
C ARG A 26 8.30 4.90 -10.14
N PRO A 27 7.57 5.98 -10.43
CA PRO A 27 8.00 7.39 -10.44
C PRO A 27 8.25 7.98 -9.04
N ALA A 28 9.24 8.88 -8.94
CA ALA A 28 9.53 9.58 -7.69
C ALA A 28 8.45 10.63 -7.39
N GLY A 29 8.11 10.81 -6.11
CA GLY A 29 7.09 11.77 -5.68
C GLY A 29 5.65 11.33 -5.91
N ILE A 30 5.40 10.02 -6.12
CA ILE A 30 4.05 9.48 -6.16
C ILE A 30 3.45 9.46 -4.75
N SER A 31 2.18 9.82 -4.62
CA SER A 31 1.40 9.64 -3.41
C SER A 31 0.25 8.68 -3.69
N PHE A 32 0.11 7.68 -2.84
CA PHE A 32 -0.96 6.69 -2.94
C PHE A 32 -2.21 7.18 -2.21
N LYS A 33 -3.39 6.78 -2.68
CA LYS A 33 -4.67 7.06 -2.04
C LYS A 33 -5.45 5.78 -1.81
N HIS A 34 -6.20 5.75 -0.71
CA HIS A 34 -7.16 4.67 -0.45
C HIS A 34 -8.16 4.58 -1.62
N GLY A 35 -8.49 3.35 -2.03
CA GLY A 35 -9.36 3.07 -3.18
C GLY A 35 -8.69 3.20 -4.55
N GLN A 36 -7.42 3.60 -4.62
CA GLN A 36 -6.68 3.63 -5.88
C GLN A 36 -6.43 2.20 -6.39
N LYS A 37 -6.50 2.03 -7.71
CA LYS A 37 -6.28 0.74 -8.38
C LYS A 37 -4.84 0.60 -8.87
N ILE A 38 -4.25 -0.57 -8.64
CA ILE A 38 -2.91 -0.96 -9.07
C ILE A 38 -3.03 -2.18 -9.98
N LEU A 39 -2.51 -2.08 -11.20
CA LEU A 39 -2.37 -3.22 -12.10
C LEU A 39 -1.03 -3.91 -11.83
N PHE A 40 -1.07 -5.16 -11.38
CA PHE A 40 0.13 -5.97 -11.16
C PHE A 40 -0.09 -7.39 -11.69
N ASN A 41 0.83 -7.85 -12.54
CA ASN A 41 0.79 -9.20 -13.13
C ASN A 41 -0.56 -9.53 -13.81
N GLY A 42 -1.17 -8.56 -14.49
CA GLY A 42 -2.47 -8.71 -15.16
C GLY A 42 -3.70 -8.64 -14.24
N ASN A 43 -3.51 -8.61 -12.92
CA ASN A 43 -4.59 -8.45 -11.95
C ASN A 43 -4.70 -6.99 -11.48
N THR A 44 -5.92 -6.53 -11.30
CA THR A 44 -6.18 -5.21 -10.71
C THR A 44 -6.41 -5.38 -9.22
N TYR A 45 -5.61 -4.70 -8.42
CA TYR A 45 -5.73 -4.63 -6.97
C TYR A 45 -6.20 -3.26 -6.55
N THR A 46 -6.92 -3.17 -5.44
CA THR A 46 -7.33 -1.91 -4.82
C THR A 46 -6.54 -1.69 -3.54
N ILE A 47 -6.04 -0.47 -3.34
CA ILE A 47 -5.33 -0.08 -2.11
C ILE A 47 -6.36 0.11 -0.99
N GLU A 48 -6.27 -0.71 0.04
CA GLU A 48 -7.14 -0.64 1.21
C GLU A 48 -6.42 -0.07 2.44
N THR A 49 -5.10 -0.22 2.52
CA THR A 49 -4.32 0.39 3.60
C THR A 49 -3.07 1.04 3.05
N ILE A 50 -2.67 2.15 3.67
CA ILE A 50 -1.47 2.90 3.34
C ILE A 50 -0.75 3.15 4.66
N GLU A 51 0.42 2.55 4.81
CA GLU A 51 1.29 2.76 5.95
C GLU A 51 2.55 3.49 5.47
N GLU A 52 2.81 4.63 6.10
CA GLU A 52 3.97 5.48 5.83
C GLU A 52 5.07 5.15 6.83
N LEU A 53 6.17 4.54 6.36
CA LEU A 53 7.29 4.19 7.22
C LEU A 53 8.42 5.21 7.08
N PHE A 54 8.76 5.82 8.22
CA PHE A 54 9.73 6.89 8.31
C PHE A 54 11.05 6.36 8.87
N ASP A 55 12.16 6.71 8.22
CA ASP A 55 13.51 6.56 8.76
C ASP A 55 14.03 7.95 9.17
N ASN A 56 14.32 8.11 10.46
CA ASN A 56 14.93 9.30 11.05
C ASN A 56 14.27 10.63 10.59
N ARG A 57 12.94 10.65 10.51
CA ARG A 57 12.05 11.77 10.07
C ARG A 57 11.87 11.96 8.56
N LYS A 58 12.47 11.12 7.72
CA LYS A 58 12.19 11.08 6.27
C LYS A 58 11.33 9.88 5.93
N LEU A 59 10.34 10.08 5.08
CA LEU A 59 9.56 8.96 4.57
C LEU A 59 10.48 8.05 3.73
N HIS A 60 10.64 6.80 4.17
CA HIS A 60 11.57 5.85 3.59
C HIS A 60 10.86 4.95 2.56
N HIS A 61 9.70 4.41 2.92
CA HIS A 61 8.85 3.65 2.00
C HIS A 61 7.39 3.63 2.43
N TYR A 62 6.53 3.28 1.48
CA TYR A 62 5.12 2.95 1.69
C TYR A 62 4.94 1.44 1.78
N GLU A 63 4.13 0.99 2.73
CA GLU A 63 3.52 -0.34 2.74
C GLU A 63 2.04 -0.20 2.39
N LEU A 64 1.65 -0.76 1.25
CA LEU A 64 0.28 -0.66 0.74
C LEU A 64 -0.39 -2.03 0.87
N GLY A 65 -1.46 -2.11 1.65
CA GLY A 65 -2.30 -3.29 1.69
C GLY A 65 -3.22 -3.33 0.49
N LEU A 66 -3.17 -4.44 -0.25
CA LEU A 66 -3.91 -4.63 -1.49
C LEU A 66 -4.98 -5.71 -1.34
N ILE A 67 -6.15 -5.43 -1.91
CA ILE A 67 -7.25 -6.40 -2.07
C ILE A 67 -7.56 -6.59 -3.56
N LEU A 68 -7.94 -7.81 -3.94
CA LEU A 68 -8.47 -8.12 -5.28
C LEU A 68 -9.91 -7.61 -5.43
#